data_AF-A0A420TTR8-F1
#
_entry.id   AF-A0A420TTR8-F1
#
_cell.length_a   1.000
_cell.length_b   1.000
_cell.length_c   1.000
_cell.angle_alpha   90.00
_cell.angle_beta   90.00
_cell.angle_gamma   90.00
#
_symmetry.space_group_name_H-M   'P 1'
#
loop_
_entity.id
_entity.type
_entity.pdbx_description
1 polymer ?
#
loop_
_entity_poly.entity_id
_entity_poly.type
_entity_poly.pdbx_seq_one_letter_code
_entity_poly.pdbx_strand_id
1 'polypeptide(L)'
;MPILHNGINTATLPTTFKHAVEVVRFIGLQYSWIDSLCILQDSAQDWETESSNMGSIYRNAYVNIAASSSRDSNGGLFFYRDTSNPKSQIRQAIPVTLGSANDNEGHPT
;
A
#
# COMPACT_ATOMS: atom_id res chain seq x y z
N MET A 1 18.45 7.30 6.60
CA MET A 1 17.80 6.43 5.60
C MET A 1 18.85 5.50 5.01
N PRO A 2 18.96 4.24 5.48
CA PRO A 2 19.78 3.24 4.80
C PRO A 2 19.21 3.04 3.39
N ILE A 3 20.02 3.32 2.38
CA ILE A 3 19.63 3.23 0.99
C ILE A 3 19.68 1.75 0.61
N LEU A 4 18.56 1.18 0.17
CA LEU A 4 18.47 -0.23 -0.20
C LEU A 4 19.14 -0.42 -1.57
N HIS A 5 20.47 -0.63 -1.58
CA HIS A 5 21.27 -0.65 -2.82
C HIS A 5 20.88 -1.77 -3.81
N ASN A 6 20.23 -2.84 -3.35
CA ASN A 6 19.97 -4.05 -4.16
C ASN A 6 18.49 -4.50 -4.24
N GLY A 7 17.54 -3.67 -3.81
CA GLY A 7 16.12 -4.08 -3.76
C GLY A 7 15.85 -5.30 -2.86
N ILE A 8 14.60 -5.73 -2.80
CA ILE A 8 14.20 -6.97 -2.11
C ILE A 8 13.73 -7.97 -3.16
N ASN A 9 14.15 -9.23 -3.04
CA ASN A 9 13.65 -10.29 -3.90
C ASN A 9 12.14 -10.49 -3.67
N THR A 10 11.32 -10.15 -4.66
CA THR A 10 9.86 -10.24 -4.52
C THR A 10 9.38 -11.66 -4.28
N ALA A 11 10.11 -12.68 -4.72
CA ALA A 11 9.74 -14.08 -4.53
C ALA A 11 9.70 -14.51 -3.06
N THR A 12 10.49 -13.86 -2.19
CA THR A 12 10.56 -14.17 -0.75
C THR A 12 9.52 -13.42 0.07
N LEU A 13 8.80 -12.47 -0.54
CA LEU A 13 7.79 -11.70 0.15
C LEU A 13 6.47 -12.48 0.35
N PRO A 14 5.69 -12.14 1.38
CA PRO A 14 4.31 -12.60 1.52
C PRO A 14 3.46 -12.26 0.27
N THR A 15 2.44 -13.09 0.00
CA THR A 15 1.58 -12.95 -1.18
C THR A 15 0.94 -11.57 -1.32
N THR A 16 0.49 -10.98 -0.22
CA THR A 16 -0.11 -9.64 -0.23
C THR A 16 0.88 -8.59 -0.72
N PHE A 17 2.16 -8.70 -0.34
CA PHE A 17 3.18 -7.73 -0.73
C PHE A 17 3.56 -7.93 -2.20
N LYS A 18 3.65 -9.18 -2.67
CA LYS A 18 3.83 -9.50 -4.10
C LYS A 18 2.74 -8.84 -4.96
N HIS A 19 1.48 -9.09 -4.62
CA HIS A 19 0.35 -8.50 -5.33
C HIS A 19 0.35 -6.97 -5.22
N ALA A 20 0.73 -6.39 -4.09
CA ALA A 20 0.84 -4.94 -3.95
C ALA A 20 1.91 -4.36 -4.89
N VAL A 21 3.08 -5.00 -5.01
CA VAL A 21 4.12 -4.61 -5.97
C VAL A 21 3.63 -4.73 -7.41
N GLU A 22 2.88 -5.78 -7.74
CA GLU A 22 2.26 -5.94 -9.06
C GLU A 22 1.28 -4.80 -9.37
N VAL A 23 0.42 -4.43 -8.41
CA VAL A 23 -0.51 -3.30 -8.55
C VAL A 23 0.23 -1.99 -8.76
N VAL A 24 1.24 -1.70 -7.92
CA VAL A 24 2.05 -0.47 -7.99
C VAL A 24 2.74 -0.33 -9.35
N ARG A 25 3.33 -1.42 -9.85
CA ARG A 25 3.96 -1.43 -11.19
C ARG A 25 2.94 -1.29 -12.31
N PHE A 26 1.77 -1.93 -12.19
CA PHE A 26 0.71 -1.85 -13.19
C PHE A 26 0.19 -0.42 -13.38
N ILE A 27 0.10 0.36 -12.30
CA ILE A 27 -0.30 1.78 -12.35
C ILE A 27 0.86 2.74 -12.65
N GLY A 28 2.05 2.22 -13.00
CA GLY A 28 3.20 3.03 -13.39
C GLY A 28 3.98 3.67 -12.24
N LEU A 29 3.77 3.23 -11.00
CA LEU A 29 4.53 3.68 -9.84
C LEU A 29 5.71 2.73 -9.57
N GLN A 30 6.78 3.26 -8.97
CA GLN A 30 8.01 2.50 -8.69
C GLN A 30 8.18 2.16 -7.21
N TYR A 31 7.66 2.99 -6.32
CA TYR A 31 7.89 2.89 -4.88
C TYR A 31 6.60 2.58 -4.14
N SER A 32 6.73 1.73 -3.12
CA SER A 32 5.67 1.39 -2.19
C SER A 32 6.23 1.45 -0.78
N TRP A 33 5.43 1.99 0.15
CA TRP A 33 5.77 1.99 1.56
C TRP A 33 4.96 0.90 2.26
N ILE A 34 5.65 -0.05 2.88
CA ILE A 34 5.07 -1.11 3.71
C ILE A 34 5.82 -1.04 5.04
N ASP A 35 5.11 -0.77 6.13
CA ASP A 35 5.68 -0.57 7.48
C ASP A 35 6.73 -1.63 7.87
N SER A 36 6.41 -2.90 7.68
CA SER A 36 7.29 -4.05 7.97
C SER A 36 8.53 -4.16 7.08
N LEU A 37 8.59 -3.42 5.97
CA LEU A 37 9.75 -3.36 5.07
C LEU A 37 10.52 -2.04 5.18
N CYS A 38 9.82 -0.94 5.48
CA CYS A 38 10.39 0.41 5.44
C CYS A 38 10.84 0.91 6.82
N ILE A 39 10.34 0.33 7.91
CA ILE A 39 10.75 0.65 9.27
C ILE A 39 11.71 -0.43 9.77
N LEU A 40 12.82 -0.02 10.41
CA LEU A 40 13.74 -0.95 11.04
C LEU A 40 13.10 -1.58 12.28
N GLN A 41 12.68 -2.84 12.16
CA GLN A 41 11.92 -3.54 13.20
C GLN A 41 12.70 -3.73 14.51
N ASP A 42 14.02 -3.81 14.45
CA ASP A 42 14.90 -4.00 15.61
C ASP A 42 15.31 -2.67 16.28
N SER A 43 14.78 -1.52 15.81
CA SER A 43 15.12 -0.20 16.31
C SER A 43 13.88 0.53 16.81
N ALA A 44 13.73 0.60 18.15
CA ALA A 44 12.64 1.36 18.78
C ALA A 44 12.68 2.85 18.40
N GLN A 45 13.88 3.41 18.23
CA GLN A 45 14.06 4.81 17.85
C GLN A 45 13.62 5.08 16.40
N ASP A 46 13.92 4.17 15.48
CA ASP A 46 13.48 4.26 14.08
C ASP A 46 11.96 4.07 14.00
N TRP A 47 11.43 3.11 14.74
CA TRP A 47 9.99 2.90 14.85
C TRP A 47 9.26 4.14 15.38
N GLU A 48 9.75 4.79 16.44
CA GLU A 48 9.13 6.00 16.99
C GLU A 48 9.12 7.14 15.98
N THR A 49 10.22 7.30 15.24
CA THR A 49 10.35 8.31 14.19
C THR A 49 9.37 8.04 13.04
N GLU A 50 9.41 6.84 12.46
CA GLU A 50 8.62 6.49 11.28
C GLU A 50 7.12 6.34 11.59
N SER A 51 6.77 5.78 12.75
CA SER A 51 5.38 5.65 13.18
C SER A 51 4.71 7.02 13.38
N SER A 52 5.44 8.03 13.87
CA SER A 52 4.93 9.40 13.98
C SER A 52 4.59 10.01 12.62
N ASN A 53 5.29 9.58 11.56
CA ASN A 53 5.08 10.03 10.18
C ASN A 53 4.00 9.24 9.43
N MET A 54 3.56 8.09 9.96
CA MET A 54 2.66 7.16 9.28
C MET A 54 1.38 7.83 8.75
N GLY A 55 0.78 8.73 9.53
CA GLY A 55 -0.41 9.48 9.10
C GLY A 55 -0.15 10.40 7.90
N SER A 56 1.04 11.02 7.85
CA SER A 56 1.47 11.85 6.71
C SER A 56 1.77 10.98 5.49
N ILE A 57 2.42 9.84 5.68
CA ILE A 57 2.73 8.90 4.59
C ILE A 57 1.45 8.39 3.93
N TYR A 58 0.48 7.90 4.70
CA TYR A 58 -0.81 7.44 4.14
C TYR A 58 -1.61 8.57 3.48
N ARG A 59 -1.56 9.79 4.04
CA ARG A 59 -2.26 10.95 3.50
C ARG A 59 -1.68 11.41 2.16
N ASN A 60 -0.36 11.38 2.03
CA ASN A 60 0.35 11.91 0.87
C ASN A 60 0.72 10.84 -0.17
N ALA A 61 0.30 9.58 0.04
CA ALA A 61 0.47 8.52 -0.94
C ALA A 61 -0.40 8.76 -2.18
N TYR A 62 0.15 8.51 -3.38
CA TYR A 62 -0.62 8.53 -4.63
C TYR A 62 -1.82 7.57 -4.60
N VAL A 63 -1.64 6.42 -3.94
CA VAL A 63 -2.69 5.42 -3.74
C VAL A 63 -2.43 4.65 -2.45
N ASN A 64 -3.51 4.26 -1.77
CA ASN A 64 -3.47 3.34 -0.63
C ASN A 64 -4.07 1.99 -1.04
N ILE A 65 -3.31 0.92 -0.83
CA ILE A 65 -3.74 -0.45 -1.18
C ILE A 65 -4.13 -1.16 0.11
N ALA A 66 -5.40 -1.57 0.22
CA ALA A 66 -5.92 -2.30 1.36
C ALA A 66 -6.28 -3.74 0.98
N ALA A 67 -5.67 -4.72 1.66
CA ALA A 67 -5.96 -6.15 1.50
C ALA A 67 -7.14 -6.59 2.39
N SER A 68 -8.27 -5.88 2.34
CA SER A 68 -9.37 -6.03 3.31
C SER A 68 -10.04 -7.41 3.32
N SER A 69 -9.87 -8.21 2.27
CA SER A 69 -10.39 -9.59 2.17
C SER A 69 -9.38 -10.65 2.61
N SER A 70 -8.18 -10.26 3.05
CA SER A 70 -7.14 -11.15 3.54
C SER A 70 -7.06 -11.13 5.06
N ARG A 71 -6.86 -12.30 5.68
CA ARG A 71 -6.67 -12.43 7.13
C ARG A 71 -5.28 -11.97 7.58
N ASP A 72 -4.28 -12.13 6.72
CA ASP A 72 -2.88 -11.82 7.00
C ASP A 72 -2.12 -11.46 5.69
N SER A 73 -0.81 -11.24 5.81
CA SER A 73 0.06 -10.86 4.69
C SER A 73 0.25 -11.95 3.62
N ASN A 74 -0.22 -13.18 3.85
CA ASN A 74 -0.15 -14.27 2.87
C ASN A 74 -1.46 -14.47 2.08
N GLY A 75 -2.54 -13.74 2.42
CA GLY A 75 -3.83 -13.89 1.75
C GLY A 75 -3.89 -13.32 0.33
N GLY A 76 -3.10 -12.29 0.01
CA GLY A 76 -3.07 -11.68 -1.33
C GLY A 76 -4.14 -10.60 -1.56
N LEU A 77 -4.06 -9.92 -2.71
CA LEU A 77 -5.07 -8.96 -3.20
C LEU A 77 -6.03 -9.53 -4.26
N PHE A 78 -5.64 -10.61 -4.94
CA PHE A 78 -6.37 -11.14 -6.09
C PHE A 78 -7.13 -12.39 -5.69
N PHE A 79 -8.44 -12.36 -5.92
CA PHE A 79 -9.33 -13.47 -5.60
C PHE A 79 -10.14 -13.83 -6.83
N TYR A 80 -10.32 -15.13 -7.07
CA TYR A 80 -11.25 -15.60 -8.09
C TYR A 80 -12.66 -15.18 -7.70
N ARG A 81 -13.31 -14.41 -8.58
CA ARG A 81 -14.73 -14.11 -8.47
C ARG A 81 -15.48 -15.11 -9.33
N ASP A 82 -16.24 -15.99 -8.69
CA ASP A 82 -17.14 -16.91 -9.40
C ASP A 82 -18.31 -16.12 -9.99
N THR A 83 -18.21 -15.77 -11.27
CA THR A 83 -19.22 -14.97 -11.99
C THR A 83 -20.55 -15.68 -12.18
N SER A 84 -20.60 -17.01 -11.97
CA SER A 84 -21.84 -17.80 -12.03
C SER A 84 -22.68 -17.68 -10.75
N ASN A 85 -22.07 -17.26 -9.64
CA ASN A 85 -22.75 -17.06 -8.37
C ASN A 85 -23.28 -15.62 -8.26
N PRO A 86 -24.60 -15.38 -8.30
CA PRO A 86 -25.16 -14.02 -8.25
C PRO A 86 -24.90 -13.28 -6.93
N LYS A 87 -24.45 -13.97 -5.87
CA LYS A 87 -24.02 -13.36 -4.60
C LYS A 87 -22.56 -12.90 -4.59
N SER A 88 -21.72 -13.36 -5.53
CA SER A 88 -20.31 -12.95 -5.64
C SER A 88 -20.14 -11.65 -6.44
N GLN A 89 -21.19 -11.20 -7.13
CA GLN A 89 -21.18 -9.97 -7.92
C GLN A 89 -21.22 -8.77 -6.98
N ILE A 90 -20.09 -8.07 -6.85
CA ILE A 90 -20.03 -6.77 -6.18
C ILE A 90 -20.95 -5.82 -6.96
N ARG A 91 -22.10 -5.46 -6.38
CA ARG A 91 -23.09 -4.57 -7.02
C ARG A 91 -22.69 -3.10 -7.04
N GLN A 92 -21.55 -2.75 -6.44
CA GLN A 92 -21.07 -1.38 -6.33
C GLN A 92 -19.66 -1.28 -6.90
N ALA A 93 -19.56 -0.77 -8.13
CA ALA A 93 -18.33 -0.13 -8.58
C ALA A 93 -18.20 1.16 -7.77
N ILE A 94 -17.31 1.17 -6.78
CA ILE A 94 -16.94 2.42 -6.13
C ILE A 94 -15.99 3.13 -7.09
N PRO A 95 -16.28 4.36 -7.55
CA PRO A 95 -15.34 5.10 -8.35
C PRO A 95 -14.03 5.25 -7.56
N VAL A 96 -12.94 4.77 -8.16
CA VAL A 96 -11.60 4.94 -7.60
C VAL A 96 -11.21 6.38 -7.88
N THR A 97 -11.46 7.27 -6.91
CA THR A 97 -10.89 8.61 -6.96
C THR A 97 -9.42 8.47 -6.59
N LEU A 98 -8.52 8.65 -7.57
CA LEU A 98 -7.14 9.00 -7.27
C LEU A 98 -7.21 10.30 -6.47
N GLY A 99 -6.85 10.27 -5.19
CA GLY A 99 -6.84 11.46 -4.36
C GLY A 99 -5.90 12.48 -5.00
N SER A 100 -6.43 13.49 -5.68
CA SER A 100 -5.66 14.69 -5.94
C SER A 100 -5.44 15.34 -4.58
N ALA A 101 -4.19 15.28 -4.12
CA ALA A 101 -3.71 16.28 -3.19
C ALA A 101 -3.93 17.63 -3.87
N ASN A 102 -5.01 18.32 -3.48
CA ASN A 102 -5.17 19.70 -3.86
C ASN A 102 -4.14 20.48 -3.04
N ASP A 103 -3.07 20.85 -3.73
CA ASP A 103 -2.14 21.89 -3.30
C ASP A 103 -2.95 23.16 -3.04
N ASN A 104 -3.20 23.47 -1.78
CA ASN A 104 -3.56 24.80 -1.31
C ASN A 104 -2.69 25.13 -0.10
N GLU A 105 -1.38 25.20 -0.36
CA GLU A 105 -0.47 26.07 0.39
C GLU A 105 -0.82 27.53 0.08
N GLY A 106 -1.08 28.32 1.13
CA GLY A 106 -0.89 29.77 1.10
C GLY A 106 -2.12 30.62 1.45
N HIS A 107 -2.25 31.03 2.71
CA HIS A 107 -1.93 32.41 3.08
C HIS A 107 -1.90 32.60 4.62
N PRO A 108 -0.89 33.29 5.18
CA PRO A 108 -0.92 33.76 6.56
C PRO A 108 -1.57 35.15 6.65
N THR A 109 -2.47 35.34 7.61
CA THR A 109 -2.70 36.62 8.30
C THR A 109 -3.06 36.34 9.74
#